data_AF-A0A5J6GQG8-F1
#
_entry.id   AF-A0A5J6GQG8-F1
#
_cell.length_a   1.000
_cell.length_b   1.000
_cell.length_c   1.000
_cell.angle_alpha   90.00
_cell.angle_beta   90.00
_cell.angle_gamma   90.00
#
_symmetry.space_group_name_H-M   'P 1'
#
loop_
_entity.id
_entity.type
_entity.pdbx_description
1 polymer ?
#
loop_
_entity_poly.entity_id
_entity_poly.type
_entity_poly.pdbx_seq_one_letter_code
_entity_poly.pdbx_strand_id
1 'polypeptide(L)'
;MNRLTTLLPTPARRLVGHELRVLVSLAMWVTRRRHGMRDGAGDLAFGHARGQAAIMYGLTFVCVVEAFGMAVLLRNWPTAHAVMLVIDIYSVTLMLGIHAASVTRPHVLSPDALRVRQGAHHDLRIPLARIAAVRAERLFTHEPADGVLDLPVASTTSLTLELAGPVTAVGFLGKRREVTTVRLHADEPDQLIAALRERLAALPDLGRPHAGAN
;
A
#
# COMPACT_ATOMS: atom_id res chain seq x y z
N MET A 1 -23.05 30.54 0.90
CA MET A 1 -21.73 30.59 0.23
C MET A 1 -20.71 31.13 1.23
N ASN A 2 -20.22 30.28 2.15
CA ASN A 2 -19.56 30.73 3.39
C ASN A 2 -18.05 30.44 3.39
N ARG A 3 -17.29 31.51 3.64
CA ARG A 3 -15.83 31.65 3.52
C ARG A 3 -15.07 30.99 4.70
N LEU A 4 -15.02 29.66 4.75
CA LEU A 4 -14.20 28.94 5.76
C LEU A 4 -13.21 27.92 5.16
N THR A 5 -13.13 27.82 3.84
CA THR A 5 -12.31 26.80 3.16
C THR A 5 -10.86 27.21 2.87
N THR A 6 -10.39 28.36 3.36
CA THR A 6 -9.13 28.99 2.93
C THR A 6 -8.00 29.05 3.97
N LEU A 7 -8.06 28.31 5.08
CA LEU A 7 -6.99 28.34 6.11
C LEU A 7 -6.55 26.96 6.60
N LEU A 8 -6.55 25.94 5.74
CA LEU A 8 -5.76 24.75 6.00
C LEU A 8 -4.65 24.70 4.96
N PRO A 9 -3.37 24.90 5.35
CA PRO A 9 -2.26 24.66 4.43
C PRO A 9 -2.45 23.26 3.82
N THR A 10 -2.21 23.13 2.52
CA THR A 10 -2.33 21.88 1.74
C THR A 10 -1.86 20.60 2.46
N PRO A 11 -0.79 20.60 3.29
CA PRO A 11 -0.44 19.45 4.14
C PRO A 11 -1.52 19.05 5.15
N ALA A 12 -2.17 19.99 5.84
CA ALA A 12 -3.18 19.70 6.87
C ALA A 12 -4.43 19.01 6.30
N ARG A 13 -4.91 19.46 5.13
CA ARG A 13 -6.01 18.76 4.42
C ARG A 13 -5.65 17.33 4.03
N ARG A 14 -4.40 17.09 3.64
CA ARG A 14 -3.91 15.77 3.25
C ARG A 14 -3.70 14.86 4.46
N LEU A 15 -3.30 15.42 5.61
CA LEU A 15 -3.24 14.73 6.88
C LEU A 15 -4.64 14.30 7.33
N VAL A 16 -5.62 15.20 7.28
CA VAL A 16 -7.02 14.85 7.57
C VAL A 16 -7.54 13.77 6.60
N GLY A 17 -7.21 13.86 5.31
CA GLY A 17 -7.54 12.82 4.33
C GLY A 17 -6.79 11.49 4.54
N HIS A 18 -5.65 11.50 5.23
CA HIS A 18 -4.95 10.30 5.67
C HIS A 18 -5.69 9.66 6.83
N GLU A 19 -5.98 10.45 7.87
CA GLU A 19 -6.74 10.02 9.05
C GLU A 19 -8.07 9.39 8.65
N LEU A 20 -8.84 10.05 7.79
CA LEU A 20 -10.09 9.51 7.25
C LEU A 20 -9.87 8.18 6.51
N ARG A 21 -8.82 8.04 5.71
CA ARG A 21 -8.54 6.79 5.00
C ARG A 21 -8.13 5.67 5.95
N VAL A 22 -7.38 5.98 7.00
CA VAL A 22 -6.98 5.05 8.06
C VAL A 22 -8.23 4.57 8.82
N LEU A 23 -9.08 5.49 9.29
CA LEU A 23 -10.32 5.19 9.99
C LEU A 23 -11.31 4.40 9.13
N VAL A 24 -11.49 4.79 7.87
CA VAL A 24 -12.35 4.06 6.92
C VAL A 24 -11.79 2.66 6.65
N SER A 25 -10.46 2.51 6.55
CA SER A 25 -9.86 1.19 6.37
C SER A 25 -10.00 0.32 7.62
N LEU A 26 -9.90 0.90 8.81
CA LEU A 26 -10.19 0.23 10.08
C LEU A 26 -11.65 -0.23 10.12
N ALA A 27 -12.60 0.63 9.77
CA ALA A 27 -14.03 0.28 9.69
C ALA A 27 -14.29 -0.82 8.64
N MET A 28 -13.65 -0.76 7.47
CA MET A 28 -13.74 -1.82 6.45
C MET A 28 -13.18 -3.15 6.96
N TRP A 29 -12.06 -3.12 7.69
CA TRP A 29 -11.46 -4.33 8.27
C TRP A 29 -12.37 -4.96 9.34
N VAL A 30 -12.92 -4.16 10.24
CA VAL A 30 -13.90 -4.60 11.25
C VAL A 30 -15.16 -5.17 10.58
N THR A 31 -15.63 -4.56 9.50
CA THR A 31 -16.79 -5.04 8.73
C THR A 31 -16.45 -6.13 7.70
N ARG A 32 -15.20 -6.62 7.70
CA ARG A 32 -14.64 -7.62 6.76
C ARG A 32 -14.83 -7.30 5.27
N ARG A 33 -14.95 -6.02 4.92
CA ARG A 33 -15.07 -5.54 3.54
C ARG A 33 -13.69 -5.29 2.92
N ARG A 34 -13.53 -5.63 1.63
CA ARG A 34 -12.32 -5.35 0.85
C ARG A 34 -12.56 -4.21 -0.14
N HIS A 35 -11.56 -3.36 -0.34
CA HIS A 35 -11.71 -2.15 -1.15
C HIS A 35 -11.35 -2.40 -2.62
N GLY A 36 -12.28 -2.08 -3.52
CA GLY A 36 -12.05 -2.07 -4.96
C GLY A 36 -11.92 -3.44 -5.62
N MET A 37 -12.49 -4.48 -5.00
CA MET A 37 -12.73 -5.76 -5.65
C MET A 37 -14.04 -5.65 -6.41
N ARG A 38 -14.03 -5.94 -7.72
CA ARG A 38 -15.24 -5.96 -8.54
C ARG A 38 -15.67 -7.43 -8.63
N ASP A 39 -16.60 -7.83 -7.76
CA ASP A 39 -17.13 -9.20 -7.77
C ASP A 39 -17.66 -9.55 -9.17
N GLY A 40 -17.16 -10.65 -9.75
CA GLY A 40 -17.60 -11.17 -11.05
C GLY A 40 -16.75 -10.82 -12.28
N ALA A 41 -15.68 -10.02 -12.16
CA ALA A 41 -14.84 -9.63 -13.32
C ALA A 41 -13.59 -10.52 -13.57
N GLY A 42 -13.41 -11.61 -12.82
CA GLY A 42 -12.20 -12.44 -12.89
C GLY A 42 -10.96 -11.79 -12.26
N ASP A 43 -11.18 -10.85 -11.33
CA ASP A 43 -10.14 -10.21 -10.53
C ASP A 43 -9.52 -11.19 -9.53
N LEU A 44 -8.19 -11.30 -9.51
CA LEU A 44 -7.44 -12.07 -8.50
C LEU A 44 -6.82 -11.12 -7.48
N ALA A 45 -6.97 -11.42 -6.19
CA ALA A 45 -6.44 -10.60 -5.11
C ALA A 45 -5.24 -11.27 -4.43
N PHE A 46 -4.14 -10.52 -4.28
CA PHE A 46 -2.91 -10.97 -3.63
C PHE A 46 -2.58 -10.07 -2.43
N GLY A 47 -2.42 -10.68 -1.26
CA GLY A 47 -2.08 -9.98 -0.03
C GLY A 47 -0.64 -9.47 -0.02
N HIS A 48 -0.37 -8.47 0.80
CA HIS A 48 0.99 -7.96 1.09
C HIS A 48 1.11 -7.51 2.56
N ALA A 49 0.15 -7.89 3.39
CA ALA A 49 0.03 -7.36 4.75
C ALA A 49 0.63 -8.30 5.80
N ARG A 50 0.84 -9.58 5.47
CA ARG A 50 1.33 -10.57 6.44
C ARG A 50 2.76 -10.27 6.86
N GLY A 51 3.62 -9.85 5.93
CA GLY A 51 5.02 -9.51 6.23
C GLY A 51 5.21 -8.41 7.28
N GLN A 52 4.30 -7.44 7.36
CA GLN A 52 4.34 -6.35 8.35
C GLN A 52 3.50 -6.61 9.62
N ALA A 53 2.69 -7.68 9.65
CA ALA A 53 1.73 -7.92 10.73
C ALA A 53 2.41 -8.08 12.10
N ALA A 54 3.48 -8.88 12.17
CA ALA A 54 4.20 -9.12 13.43
C ALA A 54 4.77 -7.81 14.02
N ILE A 55 5.36 -6.95 13.17
CA ILE A 55 5.91 -5.66 13.59
C ILE A 55 4.79 -4.75 14.07
N MET A 56 3.68 -4.65 13.33
CA MET A 56 2.54 -3.80 13.71
C MET A 56 1.89 -4.26 15.01
N TYR A 57 1.67 -5.55 15.21
CA TYR A 57 1.12 -6.08 16.45
C TYR A 57 2.07 -5.94 17.63
N GLY A 58 3.37 -6.20 17.42
CA GLY A 58 4.39 -6.00 18.45
C GLY A 58 4.47 -4.54 18.91
N LEU A 59 4.48 -3.60 17.97
CA LEU A 59 4.50 -2.16 18.28
C LEU A 59 3.21 -1.71 18.97
N THR A 60 2.05 -2.18 18.49
CA THR A 60 0.74 -1.90 19.14
C THR A 60 0.72 -2.42 20.57
N PHE A 61 1.25 -3.62 20.81
CA PHE A 61 1.36 -4.19 22.16
C PHE A 61 2.24 -3.34 23.07
N VAL A 62 3.40 -2.89 22.58
CA VAL A 62 4.28 -2.00 23.35
C VAL A 62 3.59 -0.68 23.68
N CYS A 63 2.88 -0.06 22.75
CA CYS A 63 2.10 1.15 23.01
C CYS A 63 1.03 0.94 24.09
N VAL A 64 0.37 -0.22 24.11
CA VAL A 64 -0.60 -0.55 25.16
C VAL A 64 0.07 -0.67 26.52
N VAL A 65 1.21 -1.36 26.60
CA VAL A 65 1.99 -1.48 27.84
C VAL A 65 2.49 -0.12 28.34
N GLU A 66 2.98 0.72 27.42
CA GLU A 66 3.39 2.10 27.69
C GLU A 66 2.23 2.92 28.25
N ALA A 67 1.04 2.83 27.65
CA ALA A 67 -0.16 3.52 28.12
C ALA A 67 -0.50 3.17 29.57
N PHE A 68 -0.40 1.89 29.95
CA PHE A 68 -0.58 1.47 31.33
C PHE A 68 0.49 2.05 32.27
N GLY A 69 1.77 2.03 31.84
CA GLY A 69 2.87 2.62 32.61
C GLY A 69 2.67 4.12 32.83
N MET A 70 2.27 4.85 31.80
CA MET A 70 2.01 6.28 31.86
C MET A 70 0.77 6.61 32.71
N ALA A 71 -0.28 5.81 32.64
CA ALA A 71 -1.45 5.96 33.51
C ALA A 71 -1.07 5.84 35.00
N VAL A 72 -0.20 4.88 35.35
CA VAL A 72 0.31 4.72 36.72
C VAL A 72 1.22 5.89 37.12
N LEU A 73 2.13 6.29 36.25
CA LEU A 73 3.08 7.38 36.52
C LEU A 73 2.38 8.73 36.71
N LEU A 74 1.36 9.01 35.90
CA LEU A 74 0.63 10.27 35.87
C LEU A 74 -0.61 10.28 36.79
N ARG A 75 -0.80 9.26 37.65
CA ARG A 75 -1.99 9.13 38.50
C ARG A 75 -2.32 10.35 39.36
N ASN A 76 -1.30 11.13 39.76
CA ASN A 76 -1.45 12.33 40.60
C ASN A 76 -1.59 13.63 39.78
N TRP A 77 -1.55 13.55 38.46
CA TRP A 77 -1.56 14.68 37.54
C TRP A 77 -2.72 14.51 36.55
N PRO A 78 -3.97 14.78 36.95
CA PRO A 78 -5.16 14.38 36.21
C PRO A 78 -5.19 14.93 34.77
N THR A 79 -4.74 16.17 34.58
CA THR A 79 -4.65 16.79 33.24
C THR A 79 -3.63 16.08 32.35
N ALA A 80 -2.43 15.80 32.87
CA ALA A 80 -1.38 15.12 32.10
C ALA A 80 -1.81 13.68 31.76
N HIS A 81 -2.43 12.97 32.70
CA HIS A 81 -2.98 11.64 32.48
C HIS A 81 -4.03 11.65 31.37
N ALA A 82 -5.00 12.58 31.41
CA ALA A 82 -6.03 12.67 30.38
C ALA A 82 -5.45 12.94 28.99
N VAL A 83 -4.48 13.85 28.88
CA VAL A 83 -3.80 14.16 27.61
C VAL A 83 -3.05 12.93 27.09
N MET A 84 -2.29 12.24 27.94
CA MET A 84 -1.51 11.07 27.54
C MET A 84 -2.42 9.93 27.09
N LEU A 85 -3.52 9.68 27.82
CA LEU A 85 -4.50 8.66 27.45
C LEU A 85 -5.09 8.91 26.05
N VAL A 86 -5.37 10.16 25.70
CA VAL A 86 -5.85 10.51 24.34
C VAL A 86 -4.78 10.21 23.29
N ILE A 87 -3.51 10.54 23.57
CA ILE A 87 -2.39 10.26 22.67
C ILE A 87 -2.20 8.76 22.48
N ASP A 88 -2.30 7.96 23.56
CA ASP A 88 -2.14 6.51 23.51
C ASP A 88 -3.25 5.84 22.70
N ILE A 89 -4.51 6.20 22.97
CA ILE A 89 -5.66 5.69 22.22
C ILE A 89 -5.53 6.05 20.74
N TYR A 90 -5.15 7.29 20.44
CA TYR A 90 -4.94 7.73 19.07
C TYR A 90 -3.81 6.96 18.39
N SER A 91 -2.68 6.73 19.07
CA SER A 91 -1.54 5.99 18.56
C SER A 91 -1.90 4.54 18.23
N VAL A 92 -2.61 3.84 19.14
CA VAL A 92 -3.11 2.48 18.91
C VAL A 92 -4.08 2.44 17.72
N THR A 93 -5.02 3.39 17.66
CA THR A 93 -5.99 3.49 16.55
C THR A 93 -5.28 3.70 15.22
N LEU A 94 -4.27 4.57 15.19
CA LEU A 94 -3.46 4.87 14.01
C LEU A 94 -2.71 3.62 13.54
N MET A 95 -2.04 2.89 14.45
CA MET A 95 -1.31 1.65 14.12
C MET A 95 -2.24 0.58 13.54
N LEU A 96 -3.37 0.33 14.20
CA LEU A 96 -4.36 -0.63 13.72
C LEU A 96 -4.95 -0.21 12.37
N GLY A 97 -5.22 1.08 12.17
CA GLY A 97 -5.77 1.57 10.92
C GLY A 97 -4.77 1.51 9.75
N ILE A 98 -3.47 1.71 10.00
CA ILE A 98 -2.41 1.51 9.01
C ILE A 98 -2.36 0.02 8.61
N HIS A 99 -2.36 -0.89 9.58
CA HIS A 99 -2.38 -2.32 9.30
C HIS A 99 -3.65 -2.74 8.54
N ALA A 100 -4.82 -2.26 8.98
CA ALA A 100 -6.09 -2.48 8.33
C ALA A 100 -6.13 -1.96 6.89
N ALA A 101 -5.51 -0.82 6.61
CA ALA A 101 -5.37 -0.31 5.24
C ALA A 101 -4.56 -1.25 4.35
N SER A 102 -3.50 -1.86 4.88
CA SER A 102 -2.72 -2.87 4.16
C SER A 102 -3.52 -4.14 3.90
N VAL A 103 -4.32 -4.61 4.87
CA VAL A 103 -5.13 -5.84 4.74
C VAL A 103 -6.33 -5.67 3.80
N THR A 104 -7.02 -4.52 3.86
CA THR A 104 -8.26 -4.28 3.12
C THR A 104 -8.04 -3.88 1.65
N ARG A 105 -6.80 -3.57 1.27
CA ARG A 105 -6.42 -3.08 -0.06
C ARG A 105 -5.34 -3.97 -0.69
N PRO A 106 -5.66 -5.24 -1.02
CA PRO A 106 -4.70 -6.13 -1.65
C PRO A 106 -4.31 -5.63 -3.05
N HIS A 107 -3.25 -6.22 -3.58
CA HIS A 107 -2.92 -6.15 -4.99
C HIS A 107 -4.03 -6.84 -5.79
N VAL A 108 -4.48 -6.23 -6.88
CA VAL A 108 -5.56 -6.77 -7.70
C VAL A 108 -5.05 -6.96 -9.12
N LEU A 109 -5.08 -8.20 -9.59
CA LEU A 109 -4.83 -8.55 -10.98
C LEU A 109 -6.17 -8.66 -11.69
N SER A 110 -6.51 -7.65 -12.48
CA SER A 110 -7.64 -7.63 -13.40
C SER A 110 -7.24 -8.23 -14.76
N PRO A 111 -8.20 -8.55 -15.64
CA PRO A 111 -7.90 -9.14 -16.95
C PRO A 111 -6.97 -8.29 -17.84
N ASP A 112 -6.98 -6.97 -17.68
CA ASP A 112 -6.27 -6.00 -18.52
C ASP A 112 -5.15 -5.24 -17.78
N ALA A 113 -5.13 -5.27 -16.44
CA ALA A 113 -4.20 -4.48 -15.63
C ALA A 113 -3.87 -5.13 -14.29
N LEU A 114 -2.64 -4.90 -13.83
CA LEU A 114 -2.21 -5.15 -12.47
C LEU A 114 -2.30 -3.85 -11.65
N ARG A 115 -3.13 -3.84 -10.62
CA ARG A 115 -3.26 -2.75 -9.66
C ARG A 115 -2.43 -3.06 -8.43
N VAL A 116 -1.32 -2.35 -8.30
CA VAL A 116 -0.36 -2.48 -7.20
C VAL A 116 -0.69 -1.46 -6.12
N ARG A 117 -0.72 -1.90 -4.86
CA ARG A 117 -1.14 -1.06 -3.73
C ARG A 117 -0.25 -1.28 -2.51
N GLN A 118 0.04 -0.19 -1.80
CA GLN A 118 0.66 -0.23 -0.49
C GLN A 118 -0.23 0.50 0.51
N GLY A 119 -1.17 -0.24 1.09
CA GLY A 119 -2.15 0.30 2.02
C GLY A 119 -2.95 1.46 1.43
N ALA A 120 -3.12 2.53 2.19
CA ALA A 120 -3.80 3.75 1.73
C ALA A 120 -2.87 4.76 1.04
N HIS A 121 -1.56 4.44 0.94
CA HIS A 121 -0.53 5.41 0.54
C HIS A 121 -0.24 5.42 -0.95
N HIS A 122 -0.17 4.23 -1.56
CA HIS A 122 0.16 4.07 -2.97
C HIS A 122 -0.88 3.22 -3.68
N ASP A 123 -1.30 3.69 -4.86
CA ASP A 123 -2.20 2.98 -5.75
C ASP A 123 -1.75 3.24 -7.19
N LEU A 124 -1.21 2.20 -7.84
CA LEU A 124 -0.69 2.25 -9.19
C LEU A 124 -1.40 1.21 -10.04
N ARG A 125 -2.03 1.65 -11.14
CA ARG A 125 -2.57 0.75 -12.15
C ARG A 125 -1.56 0.61 -13.29
N ILE A 126 -1.09 -0.61 -13.52
CA ILE A 126 -0.15 -0.97 -14.58
C ILE A 126 -0.92 -1.80 -15.62
N PRO A 127 -1.15 -1.31 -16.84
CA PRO A 127 -1.72 -2.11 -17.91
C PRO A 127 -0.81 -3.31 -18.22
N LEU A 128 -1.37 -4.51 -18.43
CA LEU A 128 -0.57 -5.71 -18.68
C LEU A 128 0.26 -5.60 -19.95
N ALA A 129 -0.25 -4.92 -20.98
CA ALA A 129 0.48 -4.62 -22.22
C ALA A 129 1.74 -3.76 -22.02
N ARG A 130 1.91 -3.13 -20.85
CA ARG A 130 3.10 -2.34 -20.50
C ARG A 130 4.10 -3.13 -19.67
N ILE A 131 3.85 -4.38 -19.31
CA ILE A 131 4.78 -5.22 -18.55
C ILE A 131 5.69 -5.96 -19.52
N ALA A 132 6.98 -5.62 -19.52
CA ALA A 132 7.97 -6.25 -20.39
C ALA A 132 8.51 -7.55 -19.77
N ALA A 133 8.80 -7.54 -18.45
CA ALA A 133 9.30 -8.71 -17.76
C ALA A 133 8.90 -8.72 -16.28
N VAL A 134 8.88 -9.93 -15.71
CA VAL A 134 8.55 -10.20 -14.30
C VAL A 134 9.63 -11.10 -13.73
N ARG A 135 10.30 -10.64 -12.67
CA ARG A 135 11.37 -11.38 -11.99
C ARG A 135 11.00 -11.60 -10.52
N ALA A 136 11.16 -12.83 -10.05
CA ALA A 136 11.13 -13.14 -8.62
C ALA A 136 12.49 -12.73 -8.04
N GLU A 137 12.50 -11.71 -7.19
CA GLU A 137 13.74 -11.16 -6.64
C GLU A 137 13.46 -10.58 -5.25
N ARG A 138 14.12 -11.15 -4.24
CA ARG A 138 13.99 -10.66 -2.87
C ARG A 138 15.08 -9.65 -2.56
N LEU A 139 14.69 -8.40 -2.36
CA LEU A 139 15.60 -7.28 -2.08
C LEU A 139 15.26 -6.64 -0.73
N PHE A 140 16.30 -6.32 0.04
CA PHE A 140 16.21 -5.68 1.37
C PHE A 140 16.64 -4.19 1.36
N THR A 141 17.47 -3.78 0.39
CA THR A 141 18.01 -2.43 0.30
C THR A 141 17.44 -1.75 -0.93
N HIS A 142 16.69 -0.67 -0.71
CA HIS A 142 16.09 0.15 -1.76
C HIS A 142 16.77 1.51 -1.74
N GLU A 143 17.96 1.62 -2.33
CA GLU A 143 18.47 2.94 -2.64
C GLU A 143 17.51 3.60 -3.64
N PRO A 144 16.98 4.80 -3.35
CA PRO A 144 16.07 5.48 -4.26
C PRO A 144 16.76 5.69 -5.61
N ALA A 145 16.28 4.97 -6.62
CA ALA A 145 16.78 5.08 -7.98
C ALA A 145 15.79 5.84 -8.86
N ASP A 146 16.30 6.53 -9.89
CA ASP A 146 15.46 7.20 -10.88
C ASP A 146 14.73 6.19 -11.77
N GLY A 147 13.44 6.46 -11.98
CA GLY A 147 12.54 5.55 -12.69
C GLY A 147 12.11 4.29 -11.90
N VAL A 148 12.58 4.11 -10.66
CA VAL A 148 12.21 2.96 -9.82
C VAL A 148 11.16 3.34 -8.78
N LEU A 149 10.11 2.53 -8.67
CA LEU A 149 9.13 2.57 -7.59
C LEU A 149 9.27 1.33 -6.72
N ASP A 150 9.77 1.52 -5.51
CA ASP A 150 9.82 0.47 -4.50
C ASP A 150 8.59 0.54 -3.59
N LEU A 151 7.94 -0.61 -3.42
CA LEU A 151 6.77 -0.80 -2.56
C LEU A 151 7.08 -1.89 -1.51
N PRO A 152 8.01 -1.62 -0.57
CA PRO A 152 8.46 -2.60 0.38
C PRO A 152 7.45 -2.84 1.51
N VAL A 153 7.45 -4.07 2.02
CA VAL A 153 6.76 -4.45 3.26
C VAL A 153 7.82 -4.99 4.20
N ALA A 154 7.89 -4.42 5.41
CA ALA A 154 8.94 -4.73 6.38
C ALA A 154 10.36 -4.63 5.76
N SER A 155 10.60 -3.56 4.98
CA SER A 155 11.85 -3.33 4.25
C SER A 155 12.24 -4.41 3.23
N THR A 156 11.26 -5.16 2.71
CA THR A 156 11.51 -6.19 1.70
C THR A 156 10.57 -6.06 0.51
N THR A 157 11.09 -6.31 -0.69
CA THR A 157 10.30 -6.59 -1.90
C THR A 157 10.56 -8.02 -2.34
N SER A 158 9.58 -8.68 -2.97
CA SER A 158 9.68 -10.08 -3.39
C SER A 158 9.67 -10.28 -4.91
N LEU A 159 9.25 -9.26 -5.67
CA LEU A 159 9.28 -9.29 -7.12
C LEU A 159 9.56 -7.92 -7.74
N THR A 160 10.13 -7.96 -8.95
CA THR A 160 10.47 -6.80 -9.77
C THR A 160 9.72 -6.90 -11.11
N LEU A 161 9.01 -5.83 -11.47
CA LEU A 161 8.35 -5.64 -12.75
C LEU A 161 9.15 -4.64 -13.58
N GLU A 162 9.55 -5.04 -14.78
CA GLU A 162 10.15 -4.16 -15.78
C GLU A 162 9.05 -3.74 -16.77
N LEU A 163 8.91 -2.44 -16.98
CA LEU A 163 7.87 -1.86 -17.84
C LEU A 163 8.43 -1.54 -19.22
N ALA A 164 7.66 -1.82 -20.27
CA ALA A 164 7.98 -1.52 -21.66
C ALA A 164 7.98 -0.01 -21.98
N GLY A 165 7.48 0.82 -21.06
CA GLY A 165 7.50 2.27 -21.17
C GLY A 165 7.12 2.92 -19.83
N PRO A 166 7.38 4.23 -19.68
CA PRO A 166 7.11 4.93 -18.43
C PRO A 166 5.61 4.89 -18.08
N VAL A 167 5.31 4.53 -16.83
CA VAL A 167 3.98 4.62 -16.25
C VAL A 167 4.00 5.70 -15.18
N THR A 168 2.97 6.57 -15.16
CA THR A 168 2.89 7.63 -14.16
C THR A 168 2.40 7.06 -12.82
N ALA A 169 3.30 7.00 -11.84
CA ALA A 169 2.96 6.74 -10.46
C ALA A 169 2.55 8.05 -9.75
N VAL A 170 1.47 7.99 -8.97
CA VAL A 170 1.03 9.10 -8.12
C VAL A 170 1.39 8.75 -6.68
N GLY A 171 2.35 9.48 -6.12
CA GLY A 171 2.73 9.33 -4.72
C GLY A 171 1.65 9.85 -3.77
N PHE A 172 1.82 9.56 -2.49
CA PHE A 172 0.89 9.95 -1.43
C PHE A 172 0.58 11.47 -1.38
N LEU A 173 1.57 12.31 -1.69
CA LEU A 173 1.43 13.78 -1.78
C LEU A 173 0.98 14.26 -3.17
N GLY A 174 0.48 13.38 -4.04
CA GLY A 174 0.02 13.73 -5.39
C GLY A 174 1.14 14.09 -6.36
N LYS A 175 2.41 13.94 -5.95
CA LYS A 175 3.57 14.04 -6.85
C LYS A 175 3.47 12.94 -7.88
N ARG A 176 3.53 13.31 -9.16
CA ARG A 176 3.58 12.39 -10.28
C ARG A 176 5.04 12.08 -10.58
N ARG A 177 5.37 10.80 -10.73
CA ARG A 177 6.69 10.34 -11.14
C ARG A 177 6.51 9.30 -12.22
N GLU A 178 7.31 9.39 -13.28
CA GLU A 178 7.37 8.33 -14.27
C GLU A 178 8.26 7.21 -13.77
N VAL A 179 7.76 5.97 -13.88
CA VAL A 179 8.44 4.79 -13.39
C VAL A 179 8.50 3.76 -14.52
N THR A 180 9.67 3.14 -14.66
CA THR A 180 9.97 2.07 -15.63
C THR A 180 10.19 0.75 -14.92
N THR A 181 10.49 0.78 -13.62
CA THR A 181 10.67 -0.42 -12.80
C THR A 181 9.82 -0.31 -11.55
N VAL A 182 9.07 -1.37 -11.22
CA VAL A 182 8.25 -1.43 -10.01
C VAL A 182 8.67 -2.66 -9.21
N ARG A 183 9.20 -2.44 -8.01
CA ARG A 183 9.50 -3.51 -7.06
C ARG A 183 8.42 -3.55 -6.01
N LEU A 184 7.83 -4.70 -5.75
CA LEU A 184 6.74 -4.83 -4.79
C LEU A 184 6.85 -6.09 -3.96
N HIS A 185 6.16 -6.09 -2.82
CA HIS A 185 6.00 -7.26 -1.98
C HIS A 185 4.60 -7.86 -2.15
N ALA A 186 4.56 -9.17 -2.34
CA ALA A 186 3.36 -9.99 -2.23
C ALA A 186 3.60 -11.12 -1.22
N ASP A 187 2.56 -11.46 -0.44
CA ASP A 187 2.59 -12.54 0.55
C ASP A 187 2.78 -13.90 -0.13
N GLU A 188 2.19 -14.09 -1.32
CA GLU A 188 2.35 -15.28 -2.17
C GLU A 188 2.94 -14.90 -3.55
N PRO A 189 4.26 -14.60 -3.64
CA PRO A 189 4.88 -14.08 -4.85
C PRO A 189 4.80 -15.06 -6.04
N ASP A 190 4.97 -16.36 -5.80
CA ASP A 190 4.94 -17.37 -6.86
C ASP A 190 3.55 -17.49 -7.49
N GLN A 191 2.48 -17.39 -6.69
CA GLN A 191 1.10 -17.43 -7.18
C GLN A 191 0.78 -16.19 -8.02
N LEU A 192 1.23 -15.01 -7.56
CA LEU A 192 1.07 -13.77 -8.31
C LEU A 192 1.82 -13.83 -9.65
N ILE A 193 3.06 -14.31 -9.66
CA ILE A 193 3.87 -14.43 -10.87
C ILE A 193 3.26 -15.44 -11.85
N ALA A 194 2.78 -16.58 -11.36
CA ALA A 194 2.12 -17.59 -12.19
C ALA A 194 0.86 -17.02 -12.87
N ALA A 195 -0.03 -16.40 -12.09
CA ALA A 195 -1.25 -15.77 -12.63
C ALA A 195 -0.93 -14.63 -13.60
N LEU A 196 0.10 -13.84 -13.32
CA LEU A 196 0.53 -12.76 -14.20
C LEU A 196 1.08 -13.29 -15.53
N ARG A 197 1.89 -14.35 -15.51
CA ARG A 197 2.41 -15.01 -16.71
C ARG A 197 1.30 -15.61 -17.56
N GLU A 198 0.33 -16.26 -16.93
CA GLU A 198 -0.84 -16.80 -17.62
C GLU A 198 -1.62 -15.69 -18.35
N ARG A 199 -1.89 -14.57 -17.67
CA ARG A 199 -2.57 -13.42 -18.28
C ARG A 199 -1.76 -12.78 -19.41
N LEU A 200 -0.44 -12.63 -19.23
CA LEU A 200 0.44 -12.10 -20.27
C LEU A 200 0.50 -13.01 -21.51
N ALA A 201 0.47 -14.33 -21.32
CA ALA A 201 0.43 -15.29 -22.43
C ALA A 201 -0.92 -15.28 -23.16
N ALA A 202 -2.01 -14.95 -22.46
CA ALA A 202 -3.35 -14.82 -23.04
C ALA A 202 -3.60 -13.47 -23.74
N LEU A 203 -2.70 -12.50 -23.61
CA LEU A 203 -2.81 -11.25 -24.36
C LEU A 203 -2.59 -11.53 -25.86
N PRO A 204 -3.43 -10.99 -26.75
CA PRO A 204 -3.14 -11.04 -28.18
C PRO A 204 -1.78 -10.39 -28.44
N ASP A 205 -0.98 -11.00 -29.31
CA ASP A 205 0.39 -10.58 -29.67
C ASP A 205 0.39 -9.16 -30.24
N LEU A 206 0.38 -8.16 -29.37
CA LEU A 206 0.54 -6.76 -29.72
C LEU A 206 2.03 -6.50 -29.88
N GLY A 207 2.57 -7.03 -30.98
CA GLY A 207 3.84 -6.62 -31.56
C GLY A 207 5.06 -6.86 -30.67
N ARG A 208 5.50 -8.11 -30.55
CA ARG A 208 6.95 -8.33 -30.61
C ARG A 208 7.41 -7.79 -31.98
N PRO A 209 8.32 -6.80 -32.05
CA PRO A 209 8.87 -6.42 -33.34
C PRO A 209 9.42 -7.69 -33.99
N HIS A 210 8.85 -8.04 -35.14
CA HIS A 210 9.42 -9.07 -35.99
C HIS A 210 10.88 -8.66 -36.19
N ALA A 211 11.80 -9.42 -35.61
CA ALA A 211 13.17 -9.47 -36.07
C ALA A 211 13.07 -9.99 -37.50
N GLY A 212 12.85 -9.05 -38.42
CA GLY A 212 12.72 -9.28 -39.83
C GLY A 212 14.00 -9.94 -40.30
N ALA A 213 13.80 -11.09 -40.94
CA ALA A 213 14.71 -11.64 -41.91
C ALA A 213 15.34 -10.54 -42.78
N ASN A 214 16.67 -10.45 -42.74
CA ASN A 214 17.51 -10.53 -43.93
C ASN A 214 18.93 -10.93 -43.50
#